data_AF-A0A820DGP6-F1
#
_entry.id   AF-A0A820DGP6-F1
#
_cell.length_a   1.000
_cell.length_b   1.000
_cell.length_c   1.000
_cell.angle_alpha   90.00
_cell.angle_beta   90.00
_cell.angle_gamma   90.00
#
_symmetry.space_group_name_H-M   'P 1'
#
loop_
_entity.id
_entity.type
_entity.pdbx_description
1 polymer ?
#
loop_
_entity_poly.entity_id
_entity_poly.type
_entity_poly.pdbx_seq_one_letter_code
_entity_poly.pdbx_strand_id
1 'polypeptide(L)'
;MIRTVSDLTIFVFGLMAISAGLFGLIRPETLLNRMNLIVLDRSTRQDGDYTIAFLLSSSMASFNMGIYYLLAAWNQWIKFYQFTVVFRLVTVAVFILAIKNGHAPEGLIGIVIWELAGALTTGAAL
;
A
#
# COMPACT_ATOMS: atom_id res chain seq x y z
N MET A 1 14.52 -13.75 15.22
CA MET A 1 13.23 -13.20 14.74
C MET A 1 13.41 -12.43 13.43
N ILE A 2 14.55 -11.76 13.22
CA ILE A 2 15.01 -11.29 11.90
C ILE A 2 16.44 -11.82 11.76
N ARG A 3 16.77 -12.50 10.66
CA ARG A 3 18.11 -13.11 10.50
C ARG A 3 18.87 -12.57 9.30
N THR A 4 18.16 -12.03 8.31
CA THR A 4 18.73 -11.49 7.08
C THR A 4 18.24 -10.07 6.83
N VAL A 5 18.90 -9.37 5.90
CA VAL A 5 18.47 -8.02 5.48
C VAL A 5 17.11 -8.09 4.77
N SER A 6 16.85 -9.13 3.97
CA SER A 6 15.54 -9.31 3.32
C SER A 6 14.41 -9.51 4.33
N ASP A 7 14.62 -10.30 5.40
CA ASP A 7 13.67 -10.44 6.52
C ASP A 7 13.34 -9.06 7.12
N LEU A 8 14.36 -8.20 7.30
CA LEU A 8 14.18 -6.85 7.86
C LEU A 8 13.35 -5.97 6.93
N THR A 9 13.61 -5.99 5.63
CA THR A 9 12.84 -5.17 4.68
C THR A 9 11.35 -5.54 4.73
N ILE A 10 11.02 -6.82 4.71
CA ILE A 10 9.63 -7.31 4.72
C ILE A 10 8.97 -6.99 6.06
N PHE A 11 9.68 -7.15 7.17
CA PHE A 11 9.18 -6.78 8.49
C PHE A 11 8.82 -5.29 8.58
N VAL A 12 9.73 -4.41 8.15
CA VAL A 12 9.53 -2.95 8.17
C VAL A 12 8.35 -2.56 7.27
N PHE A 13 8.30 -3.06 6.03
CA PHE A 13 7.17 -2.81 5.15
C PHE A 13 5.85 -3.36 5.71
N GLY A 14 5.89 -4.48 6.43
CA GLY A 14 4.73 -5.03 7.13
C GLY A 14 4.19 -4.08 8.20
N LEU A 15 5.06 -3.53 9.04
CA LEU A 15 4.68 -2.53 10.05
C LEU A 15 4.14 -1.24 9.42
N MET A 16 4.75 -0.78 8.35
CA MET A 16 4.30 0.40 7.62
C MET A 16 2.91 0.17 7.00
N ALA A 17 2.66 -1.00 6.41
CA ALA A 17 1.36 -1.36 5.84
C ALA A 17 0.27 -1.48 6.91
N ILE A 18 0.56 -2.09 8.07
CA ILE A 18 -0.35 -2.11 9.22
C ILE A 18 -0.68 -0.68 9.66
N SER A 19 0.34 0.16 9.82
CA SER A 19 0.17 1.52 10.31
C SER A 19 -0.63 2.38 9.33
N ALA A 20 -0.35 2.28 8.02
CA ALA A 20 -1.07 2.98 6.97
C ALA A 20 -2.53 2.49 6.87
N GLY A 21 -2.75 1.18 6.91
CA GLY A 21 -4.08 0.57 6.89
C GLY A 21 -4.90 0.99 8.11
N LEU A 22 -4.33 0.92 9.32
CA LEU A 22 -5.00 1.36 10.54
C LEU A 22 -5.32 2.87 10.50
N PHE A 23 -4.38 3.69 10.00
CA PHE A 23 -4.62 5.12 9.83
C PHE A 23 -5.78 5.40 8.88
N GLY A 24 -5.87 4.70 7.74
CA GLY A 24 -6.98 4.83 6.80
C GLY A 24 -8.33 4.36 7.35
N LEU A 25 -8.33 3.33 8.20
CA LEU A 25 -9.54 2.87 8.89
C LEU A 25 -10.06 3.87 9.93
N ILE A 26 -9.16 4.55 10.67
CA ILE A 26 -9.54 5.49 11.73
C ILE A 26 -9.82 6.90 11.17
N ARG A 27 -9.02 7.36 10.19
CA ARG A 27 -9.03 8.72 9.65
C ARG A 27 -9.04 8.75 8.11
N PRO A 28 -10.08 8.20 7.45
CA PRO A 28 -10.11 8.07 5.99
C PRO A 28 -10.01 9.42 5.26
N GLU A 29 -10.69 10.47 5.73
CA GLU A 29 -10.65 11.80 5.11
C GLU A 29 -9.26 12.44 5.21
N THR A 30 -8.57 12.23 6.33
CA THR A 30 -7.20 12.74 6.51
C THR A 30 -6.23 12.02 5.58
N LEU A 31 -6.44 10.72 5.35
CA LEU A 31 -5.64 9.96 4.40
C LEU A 31 -5.85 10.46 2.96
N LEU A 32 -7.10 10.68 2.54
CA LEU A 32 -7.40 11.26 1.22
C LEU A 32 -6.71 12.62 1.02
N ASN A 33 -6.80 13.50 2.02
CA ASN A 33 -6.17 14.82 1.97
C ASN A 33 -4.64 14.71 1.81
N ARG A 34 -3.99 13.81 2.55
CA ARG A 34 -2.53 13.57 2.43
C ARG A 34 -2.12 13.01 1.06
N MET A 35 -3.01 12.29 0.40
CA MET A 35 -2.82 11.81 -0.97
C MET A 35 -3.13 12.89 -2.02
N ASN A 36 -3.37 14.14 -1.58
CA ASN A 36 -3.74 15.27 -2.42
C ASN A 36 -5.02 14.99 -3.24
N LEU A 37 -5.95 14.23 -2.66
CA LEU A 37 -7.25 13.93 -3.24
C LEU A 37 -8.30 14.89 -2.69
N ILE A 38 -9.30 15.20 -3.52
CA ILE A 38 -10.43 16.05 -3.11
C ILE A 38 -11.20 15.34 -2.01
N VAL A 39 -11.34 16.01 -0.87
CA VAL A 39 -12.13 15.52 0.27
C VAL A 39 -13.46 16.23 0.28
N LEU A 40 -14.53 15.48 0.03
CA LEU A 40 -15.89 15.95 0.20
C LEU A 40 -16.31 15.81 1.67
N ASP A 41 -17.08 16.79 2.16
CA ASP A 41 -17.73 16.68 3.45
C ASP A 41 -18.77 15.55 3.42
N ARG A 42 -18.98 14.87 4.56
CA ARG A 42 -19.93 13.75 4.61
C ARG A 42 -21.36 14.16 4.28
N SER A 43 -21.76 15.39 4.62
CA SER A 43 -23.11 15.91 4.32
C SER A 43 -23.32 16.27 2.85
N THR A 44 -22.24 16.42 2.08
CA THR A 44 -22.30 16.85 0.67
C THR A 44 -22.02 15.71 -0.32
N ARG A 45 -21.70 14.51 0.17
CA ARG A 45 -21.56 13.32 -0.68
C ARG A 45 -22.91 12.93 -1.28
N GLN A 46 -22.93 12.75 -2.59
CA GLN A 46 -24.11 12.28 -3.31
C GLN A 46 -24.29 10.77 -3.14
N ASP A 47 -25.52 10.30 -3.33
CA ASP A 47 -25.80 8.87 -3.43
C ASP A 47 -24.95 8.26 -4.56
N GLY A 48 -24.23 7.19 -4.23
CA GLY A 48 -23.28 6.54 -5.14
C GLY A 48 -21.83 6.97 -4.97
N ASP A 49 -21.51 7.96 -4.13
CA ASP A 49 -20.12 8.23 -3.74
C ASP A 49 -19.64 7.18 -2.72
N TYR A 50 -18.99 6.13 -3.23
CA TYR A 50 -18.41 5.06 -2.44
C TYR A 50 -16.93 5.28 -2.12
N THR A 51 -16.39 6.48 -2.28
CA THR A 51 -14.95 6.77 -2.09
C THR A 51 -14.47 6.34 -0.70
N ILE A 52 -15.21 6.67 0.36
CA ILE A 52 -14.86 6.28 1.73
C ILE A 52 -14.98 4.76 1.91
N ALA A 53 -16.01 4.12 1.35
CA ALA A 53 -16.17 2.68 1.44
C ALA A 53 -14.99 1.94 0.78
N PHE A 54 -14.62 2.32 -0.45
CA PHE A 54 -13.46 1.75 -1.14
C PHE A 54 -12.14 2.06 -0.43
N LEU A 55 -12.01 3.24 0.18
CA LEU A 55 -10.84 3.56 0.98
C LEU A 55 -10.74 2.68 2.23
N LEU A 56 -11.85 2.44 2.94
CA LEU A 56 -11.89 1.53 4.07
C LEU A 56 -11.53 0.10 3.65
N SER A 57 -12.08 -0.39 2.53
CA SER A 57 -11.72 -1.69 1.97
C SER A 57 -10.23 -1.78 1.62
N SER A 58 -9.69 -0.75 0.97
CA SER A 58 -8.26 -0.67 0.62
C SER A 58 -7.37 -0.58 1.87
N SER A 59 -7.83 0.14 2.89
CA SER A 59 -7.13 0.28 4.18
C SER A 59 -7.09 -1.05 4.93
N MET A 60 -8.20 -1.80 4.94
CA MET A 60 -8.25 -3.14 5.51
C MET A 60 -7.35 -4.12 4.75
N ALA A 61 -7.31 -4.04 3.42
CA ALA A 61 -6.41 -4.85 2.60
C ALA A 61 -4.94 -4.56 2.93
N SER A 62 -4.56 -3.28 3.08
CA SER A 62 -3.21 -2.86 3.49
C SER A 62 -2.86 -3.40 4.88
N PHE A 63 -3.78 -3.30 5.85
CA PHE A 63 -3.59 -3.85 7.18
C PHE A 63 -3.32 -5.36 7.14
N ASN A 64 -4.17 -6.12 6.42
CA ASN A 64 -4.02 -7.57 6.27
C ASN A 64 -2.70 -7.96 5.60
N MET A 65 -2.31 -7.27 4.52
CA MET A 65 -1.03 -7.50 3.86
C MET A 65 0.14 -7.26 4.79
N GLY A 66 0.06 -6.25 5.64
CA GLY A 66 1.09 -6.01 6.64
C GLY A 66 1.22 -7.15 7.65
N ILE A 67 0.10 -7.73 8.12
CA ILE A 67 0.11 -8.94 8.97
C ILE A 67 0.75 -10.13 8.24
N TYR A 68 0.41 -10.34 6.97
CA TYR A 68 1.02 -11.41 6.16
C TYR A 68 2.53 -11.22 5.99
N TYR A 69 2.99 -9.98 5.83
CA TYR A 69 4.42 -9.66 5.76
C TYR A 69 5.12 -9.96 7.08
N LEU A 70 4.54 -9.59 8.23
CA LEU A 70 5.13 -9.94 9.53
C LEU A 70 5.23 -11.45 9.73
N LEU A 71 4.18 -12.20 9.34
CA LEU A 71 4.19 -13.66 9.41
C LEU A 71 5.25 -14.26 8.47
N ALA A 72 5.37 -13.75 7.25
CA ALA A 72 6.38 -14.20 6.29
C ALA A 72 7.80 -13.92 6.79
N ALA A 73 8.04 -12.72 7.35
CA ALA A 73 9.30 -12.32 7.98
C ALA A 73 9.67 -13.25 9.14
N TRP A 74 8.70 -13.56 10.00
CA TRP A 74 8.89 -14.48 11.13
C TRP A 74 9.31 -15.89 10.68
N ASN A 75 8.73 -16.37 9.58
CA ASN A 75 8.96 -17.71 9.04
C ASN A 75 10.06 -17.76 7.97
N GLN A 76 10.74 -16.65 7.68
CA GLN A 76 11.82 -16.56 6.68
C GLN A 76 11.40 -17.06 5.30
N TRP A 77 10.20 -16.69 4.86
CA TRP A 77 9.60 -17.23 3.65
C TRP A 77 10.16 -16.54 2.38
N ILE A 78 11.40 -16.86 2.01
CA ILE A 78 12.12 -16.19 0.89
C ILE A 78 11.35 -16.23 -0.44
N LYS A 79 10.68 -17.35 -0.76
CA LYS A 79 9.85 -17.42 -1.99
C LYS A 79 8.72 -16.39 -1.99
N PHE A 80 8.14 -16.11 -0.82
CA PHE A 80 7.13 -15.06 -0.70
C PHE A 80 7.75 -13.67 -0.90
N TYR A 81 8.97 -13.43 -0.43
CA TYR A 81 9.65 -12.13 -0.65
C TYR A 81 9.95 -11.89 -2.14
N GLN A 82 10.39 -12.92 -2.86
CA GLN A 82 10.56 -12.84 -4.32
C GLN A 82 9.24 -12.51 -5.01
N PHE A 83 8.15 -13.15 -4.56
CA PHE A 83 6.81 -12.87 -5.06
C PHE A 83 6.38 -11.44 -4.80
N THR A 84 6.63 -10.88 -3.61
CA THR A 84 6.28 -9.49 -3.32
C THR A 84 7.02 -8.53 -4.24
N VAL A 85 8.33 -8.72 -4.49
CA VAL A 85 9.09 -7.87 -5.43
C VAL A 85 8.42 -7.82 -6.81
N VAL A 86 8.03 -8.98 -7.36
CA VAL A 86 7.34 -9.04 -8.67
C VAL A 86 6.01 -8.29 -8.63
N PHE A 87 5.16 -8.55 -7.63
CA PHE A 87 3.84 -7.94 -7.56
C PHE A 87 3.87 -6.45 -7.24
N ARG A 88 4.88 -5.97 -6.51
CA ARG A 88 5.11 -4.53 -6.33
C ARG A 88 5.41 -3.85 -7.67
N LEU A 89 6.22 -4.45 -8.54
CA LEU A 89 6.48 -3.94 -9.88
C LEU A 89 5.23 -3.99 -10.78
N VAL A 90 4.38 -5.01 -10.63
CA VAL A 90 3.06 -5.03 -11.29
C VAL A 90 2.20 -3.86 -10.82
N THR A 91 2.14 -3.59 -9.51
CA THR A 91 1.42 -2.44 -8.96
C THR A 91 1.95 -1.12 -9.51
N VAL A 92 3.28 -0.95 -9.58
CA VAL A 92 3.93 0.21 -10.23
C VAL A 92 3.42 0.40 -11.66
N ALA A 93 3.43 -0.66 -12.46
CA ALA A 93 2.97 -0.59 -13.85
C ALA A 93 1.48 -0.22 -13.95
N VAL A 94 0.63 -0.85 -13.15
CA VAL A 94 -0.82 -0.59 -13.13
C VAL A 94 -1.12 0.86 -12.77
N PHE A 95 -0.51 1.40 -11.72
CA PHE A 95 -0.75 2.78 -11.31
C PHE A 95 -0.17 3.80 -12.28
N ILE A 96 1.00 3.55 -12.88
CA ILE A 96 1.54 4.40 -13.96
C ILE A 96 0.55 4.45 -15.14
N LEU A 97 0.04 3.30 -15.58
CA LEU A 97 -0.91 3.23 -16.68
C LEU A 97 -2.24 3.89 -16.33
N ALA A 98 -2.75 3.68 -15.11
CA ALA A 98 -3.99 4.30 -14.65
C ALA A 98 -3.90 5.84 -14.62
N ILE A 99 -2.77 6.39 -14.14
CA ILE A 99 -2.55 7.84 -14.13
C ILE A 99 -2.41 8.37 -15.56
N LYS A 100 -1.57 7.73 -16.39
CA LYS A 100 -1.35 8.14 -17.78
C LYS A 100 -2.62 8.13 -18.64
N ASN A 101 -3.53 7.19 -18.38
CA ASN A 101 -4.79 7.06 -19.11
C ASN A 101 -5.92 7.91 -18.51
N GLY A 102 -5.67 8.67 -17.43
CA GLY A 102 -6.68 9.51 -16.79
C GLY A 102 -7.71 8.72 -15.96
N HIS A 103 -7.48 7.45 -15.66
CA HIS A 103 -8.33 6.64 -14.78
C HIS A 103 -8.06 6.90 -13.29
N ALA A 104 -6.92 7.50 -12.97
CA ALA A 104 -6.47 7.75 -11.61
C ALA A 104 -5.90 9.17 -11.48
N PRO A 105 -6.17 9.87 -10.37
CA PRO A 105 -5.57 11.19 -10.10
C PRO A 105 -4.05 11.10 -9.91
N GLU A 106 -3.33 12.14 -10.34
CA GLU A 106 -1.87 12.23 -10.24
C GLU A 106 -1.34 12.11 -8.81
N GLY A 107 -2.13 12.46 -7.80
CA GLY A 107 -1.80 12.29 -6.38
C GLY A 107 -1.46 10.84 -6.00
N LEU A 108 -1.88 9.85 -6.80
CA LEU A 108 -1.53 8.44 -6.60
C LEU A 108 -0.09 8.08 -7.02
N ILE A 109 0.68 9.02 -7.58
CA ILE A 109 2.10 8.80 -7.87
C ILE A 109 2.91 8.42 -6.63
N GLY A 110 2.47 8.85 -5.44
CA GLY A 110 3.08 8.44 -4.17
C GLY A 110 3.06 6.92 -3.98
N ILE A 111 2.01 6.23 -4.43
CA ILE A 111 1.91 4.77 -4.38
C ILE A 111 2.95 4.15 -5.33
N VAL A 112 3.10 4.70 -6.53
CA VAL A 112 4.09 4.23 -7.52
C VAL A 112 5.50 4.29 -6.94
N ILE A 113 5.87 5.43 -6.35
CA ILE A 113 7.19 5.64 -5.74
C ILE A 113 7.40 4.66 -4.58
N TRP A 114 6.40 4.52 -3.72
CA TRP A 114 6.43 3.62 -2.57
C TRP A 114 6.64 2.16 -2.97
N GLU A 115 5.85 1.68 -3.94
CA GLU A 115 5.91 0.30 -4.41
C GLU A 115 7.23 0.01 -5.12
N LEU A 116 7.74 0.96 -5.92
CA LEU A 116 9.04 0.83 -6.56
C LEU A 116 10.18 0.80 -5.53
N ALA A 117 10.15 1.69 -4.54
CA ALA A 117 11.13 1.69 -3.46
C ALA A 117 11.12 0.35 -2.69
N GLY A 118 9.93 -0.19 -2.40
CA GLY A 118 9.79 -1.51 -1.78
C GLY A 118 10.33 -2.65 -2.64
N ALA A 119 10.03 -2.65 -3.93
CA ALA A 119 10.55 -3.67 -4.86
C ALA A 119 12.08 -3.63 -4.93
N LEU A 120 12.66 -2.44 -5.06
CA LEU A 120 14.12 -2.27 -5.18
C LEU A 120 14.84 -2.62 -3.88
N THR A 121 14.33 -2.16 -2.73
CA THR A 121 14.97 -2.41 -1.43
C THR A 121 14.90 -3.87 -1.03
N THR A 122 13.73 -4.53 -1.16
CA THR A 122 13.62 -5.97 -0.91
C THR A 122 14.38 -6.77 -1.96
N GLY A 123 14.30 -6.40 -3.24
CA GLY A 123 14.99 -7.09 -4.33
C GLY A 123 16.51 -7.07 -4.18
N ALA A 124 17.09 -5.96 -3.75
CA ALA A 124 18.53 -5.84 -3.48
C ALA A 124 18.97 -6.56 -2.20
N ALA A 125 18.05 -6.85 -1.29
CA ALA A 125 18.31 -7.51 -0.01
C ALA A 125 18.14 -9.04 -0.05
N LEU A 126 17.55 -9.57 -1.14
CA LEU A 126 17.37 -11.00 -1.41
C LEU A 126 18.69 -11.65 -1.85
#